data_AF-A0A7Y6Z8B8-F1
#
_entry.id   AF-A0A7Y6Z8B8-F1
#
_cell.length_a   1.000
_cell.length_b   1.000
_cell.length_c   1.000
_cell.angle_alpha   90.00
_cell.angle_beta   90.00
_cell.angle_gamma   90.00
#
_symmetry.space_group_name_H-M   'P 1'
#
loop_
_entity.id
_entity.type
_entity.pdbx_description
1 polymer ?
#
loop_
_entity_poly.entity_id
_entity_poly.type
_entity_poly.pdbx_seq_one_letter_code
_entity_poly.pdbx_strand_id
1 'polypeptide(L)' 'MAHGMKVSIGDSVEALVRHAGRPQSVEHDFGCIGSGCELQGFLEKWIFVHGDTRYRVGVFRDQVTSIEHEPLQQVEP' A
#
# COMPACT_ATOMS: atom_id res chain seq x y z
N MET A 1 1.76 22.56 0.10
CA MET A 1 1.23 21.83 -1.08
C MET A 1 1.56 20.36 -0.85
N ALA A 2 0.57 19.47 -0.98
CA ALA A 2 0.59 18.12 -0.41
C ALA A 2 1.78 17.25 -0.90
N HIS A 3 2.72 16.93 -0.01
CA HIS A 3 3.78 15.95 -0.23
C HIS A 3 3.24 14.53 0.03
N GLY A 4 2.20 14.15 -0.70
CA GLY A 4 1.64 12.80 -0.67
C GLY A 4 2.33 11.88 -1.67
N MET A 5 2.43 10.59 -1.33
CA MET A 5 2.88 9.57 -2.28
C MET A 5 1.91 9.51 -3.47
N LYS A 6 2.40 9.69 -4.70
CA LYS A 6 1.59 9.65 -5.93
C LYS A 6 1.29 8.21 -6.32
N VAL A 7 0.29 7.61 -5.69
CA VAL A 7 -0.26 6.29 -6.02
C VAL A 7 -1.79 6.36 -5.98
N SER A 8 -2.44 5.64 -6.88
CA SER A 8 -3.90 5.51 -6.97
C SER A 8 -4.32 4.04 -6.98
N ILE A 9 -5.55 3.76 -6.56
CA ILE A 9 -6.15 2.44 -6.71
C ILE A 9 -6.27 2.13 -8.21
N GLY A 10 -5.86 0.92 -8.62
CA GLY A 10 -5.78 0.48 -10.01
C GLY A 10 -4.42 0.72 -10.67
N ASP A 11 -3.51 1.46 -10.05
CA ASP A 11 -2.13 1.58 -10.55
C ASP A 11 -1.45 0.20 -10.58
N SER A 12 -0.55 0.00 -11.55
CA SER A 12 0.26 -1.21 -11.59
C SER A 12 1.32 -1.20 -10.49
N VAL A 13 1.83 -2.38 -10.12
CA VAL A 13 2.95 -2.49 -9.19
C VAL A 13 4.19 -1.76 -9.73
N GLU A 14 4.41 -1.80 -11.05
CA GLU A 14 5.50 -1.03 -11.69
C GLU A 14 5.35 0.48 -11.44
N ALA A 15 4.15 1.03 -11.64
CA ALA A 15 3.89 2.45 -11.39
C ALA A 15 4.06 2.81 -9.91
N LEU A 16 3.56 1.96 -9.02
CA LEU A 16 3.77 2.08 -7.57
C LEU A 16 5.26 2.15 -7.23
N VAL A 17 6.06 1.19 -7.70
CA VAL A 17 7.51 1.14 -7.43
C VAL A 17 8.23 2.35 -8.02
N ARG A 18 7.81 2.81 -9.19
CA ARG A 18 8.40 3.99 -9.84
C ARG A 18 8.15 5.28 -9.06
N HIS A 19 6.97 5.41 -8.43
CA HIS A 19 6.60 6.61 -7.68
C HIS A 19 6.99 6.58 -6.21
N ALA A 20 6.85 5.43 -5.55
CA ALA A 20 7.10 5.23 -4.13
C ALA A 20 8.52 4.71 -3.83
N GLY A 21 9.21 4.16 -4.83
CA GLY A 21 10.46 3.43 -4.63
C GLY A 21 10.20 1.99 -4.18
N ARG A 22 11.19 1.41 -3.47
CA ARG A 22 11.05 0.06 -2.91
C ARG A 22 10.26 0.11 -1.61
N PRO A 23 9.33 -0.84 -1.36
CA PRO A 23 8.67 -0.94 -0.06
C PRO A 23 9.69 -1.24 1.04
N GLN A 24 9.41 -0.77 2.25
CA GLN A 24 10.17 -1.09 3.44
C GLN A 24 9.94 -2.54 3.86
N SER A 25 8.71 -3.02 3.73
CA SER A 25 8.34 -4.43 3.96
C SER A 25 7.18 -4.82 3.05
N VAL A 26 7.08 -6.13 2.78
CA VAL A 26 5.96 -6.74 2.07
C VAL A 26 5.45 -7.88 2.94
N GLU A 27 4.18 -7.78 3.32
CA GLU A 27 3.46 -8.81 4.05
C GLU A 27 2.56 -9.55 3.06
N HIS A 28 2.40 -10.86 3.24
CA HIS A 28 1.51 -11.68 2.43
C HIS A 28 0.36 -12.13 3.31
N ASP A 29 -0.86 -11.92 2.83
CA ASP A 29 -2.08 -12.32 3.49
C ASP A 29 -2.94 -13.14 2.52
N PHE A 30 -3.73 -14.07 3.04
CA PHE A 30 -4.73 -14.77 2.23
C PHE A 30 -6.10 -14.31 2.69
N GLY A 31 -6.82 -13.63 1.80
CA GLY A 31 -8.04 -12.96 2.20
C GLY A 31 -8.98 -12.65 1.06
N CYS A 32 -10.04 -11.95 1.45
CA CYS A 32 -11.10 -11.50 0.58
C CYS A 32 -10.70 -10.23 -0.18
N ILE A 33 -11.04 -10.20 -1.47
CA ILE A 33 -10.75 -9.09 -2.38
C ILE A 33 -12.06 -8.52 -2.89
N GLY A 34 -12.17 -7.19 -2.89
CA GLY A 34 -13.38 -6.48 -3.30
C GLY A 34 -14.42 -6.33 -2.19
N SER A 35 -15.32 -5.35 -2.36
CA SER A 35 -16.41 -5.04 -1.43
C SER A 35 -17.45 -6.16 -1.42
N GLY A 36 -17.21 -7.21 -0.63
CA GLY A 36 -18.10 -8.37 -0.54
C GLY A 36 -17.40 -9.73 -0.61
N CYS A 37 -16.07 -9.78 -0.65
CA CYS A 37 -15.31 -11.04 -0.78
C CYS A 37 -15.67 -11.85 -2.04
N GLU A 38 -15.78 -11.16 -3.18
CA GLU A 38 -16.10 -11.82 -4.46
C GLU A 38 -14.98 -12.76 -4.91
N LEU A 39 -13.75 -12.50 -4.45
CA LEU A 39 -12.56 -13.27 -4.75
C LEU A 39 -11.78 -13.56 -3.46
N GLN A 40 -11.27 -14.77 -3.32
CA GLN A 40 -10.26 -15.12 -2.33
C GLN A 40 -8.91 -15.29 -3.01
N GLY A 41 -7.86 -14.77 -2.40
CA GLY A 41 -6.53 -14.90 -2.96
C GLY A 41 -5.44 -14.38 -2.04
N PHE A 42 -4.21 -14.63 -2.47
CA PHE A 42 -3.03 -14.04 -1.85
C PHE A 42 -2.99 -12.55 -2.19
N LEU A 43 -3.12 -11.73 -1.16
CA LEU A 43 -2.96 -10.30 -1.17
C LEU A 43 -1.57 -9.98 -0.64
N GLU A 44 -0.89 -9.07 -1.30
CA GLU A 44 0.35 -8.50 -0.77
C GLU A 44 0.01 -7.16 -0.13
N LYS A 45 0.58 -6.88 1.04
CA LYS A 45 0.49 -5.59 1.70
C LYS A 45 1.87 -4.98 1.75
N TRP A 46 2.06 -3.93 0.97
CA TRP A 46 3.32 -3.25 0.79
C TRP A 46 3.37 -2.02 1.70
N ILE A 47 4.39 -1.94 2.54
CA ILE A 47 4.55 -0.84 3.50
C ILE A 47 5.57 0.14 2.96
N PHE A 48 5.19 1.40 2.84
CA PHE A 48 6.06 2.50 2.47
C PHE A 48 6.10 3.55 3.57
N VAL A 49 7.23 4.23 3.71
CA VAL A 49 7.36 5.39 4.56
C VAL A 49 7.79 6.56 3.69
N HIS A 50 7.00 7.62 3.70
CA HIS A 50 7.29 8.85 2.97
C HIS A 50 7.09 10.04 3.90
N GLY A 51 8.19 10.68 4.30
CA GLY A 51 8.18 11.67 5.38
C GLY A 51 7.72 11.03 6.70
N ASP A 52 6.83 11.72 7.41
CA ASP A 52 6.26 11.26 8.69
C ASP A 52 4.98 10.44 8.50
N THR A 53 4.78 9.85 7.33
CA THR A 53 3.58 9.06 7.01
C THR A 53 3.97 7.66 6.57
N ARG A 54 3.32 6.66 7.18
CA ARG A 54 3.36 5.27 6.74
C ARG A 54 2.17 5.02 5.83
N TYR A 55 2.44 4.47 4.65
CA TYR A 55 1.44 4.01 3.70
C TYR A 55 1.40 2.49 3.71
N ARG A 56 0.20 1.92 3.81
CA ARG A 56 -0.05 0.49 3.61
C ARG A 56 -0.82 0.34 2.32
N VAL A 57 -0.18 -0.24 1.31
CA VAL A 57 -0.74 -0.40 -0.03
C VAL A 57 -1.08 -1.86 -0.23
N GLY A 58 -2.36 -2.17 -0.41
CA GLY A 58 -2.81 -3.50 -0.80
C GLY A 58 -2.56 -3.71 -2.29
N VAL A 59 -1.98 -4.85 -2.64
CA VAL A 59 -1.67 -5.27 -4.00
C VAL A 59 -2.29 -6.65 -4.22
N PHE A 60 -3.00 -6.79 -5.34
CA PHE A 60 -3.44 -8.09 -5.82
C PHE A 60 -2.98 -8.31 -7.24
N ARG A 61 -2.23 -9.40 -7.46
CA ARG A 61 -1.56 -9.73 -8.71
C ARG A 61 -0.57 -8.64 -9.12
N ASP A 62 -1.02 -7.66 -9.89
CA ASP A 62 -0.19 -6.57 -10.42
C ASP A 62 -0.86 -5.20 -10.25
N GLN A 63 -1.90 -5.11 -9.40
CA GLN A 63 -2.66 -3.87 -9.23
C GLN A 63 -2.82 -3.48 -7.77
N VAL A 64 -2.75 -2.18 -7.52
CA VAL A 64 -3.09 -1.57 -6.24
C VAL A 64 -4.60 -1.69 -6.01
N THR A 65 -4.99 -2.32 -4.91
CA THR A 65 -6.39 -2.54 -4.54
C THR A 65 -6.83 -1.69 -3.36
N SER A 66 -5.90 -1.28 -2.49
CA SER A 66 -6.18 -0.39 -1.36
C SER A 66 -4.98 0.48 -1.03
N ILE A 67 -5.25 1.66 -0.47
CA ILE A 67 -4.23 2.59 0.02
C ILE A 67 -4.73 3.11 1.36
N GLU A 68 -4.03 2.76 2.43
CA GLU A 68 -4.22 3.30 3.77
C GLU A 68 -3.00 4.14 4.12
N HIS A 69 -3.19 5.22 4.87
CA HIS A 69 -2.08 6.03 5.36
C HIS A 69 -2.31 6.47 6.80
N GLU A 70 -1.27 6.34 7.61
CA GLU A 70 -1.27 6.73 9.02
C GLU A 70 -0.03 7.59 9.29
N PRO A 71 -0.15 8.66 10.10
CA PRO A 71 1.03 9.37 10.57
C PRO A 71 1.89 8.40 11.39
N LEU A 72 3.20 8.46 11.20
CA LEU A 72 4.14 7.80 12.10
C LEU A 72 3.98 8.47 13.46
N GLN A 73 3.34 7.77 14.41
CA GLN A 73 3.31 8.25 15.79
C GLN A 73 4.75 8.45 16.25
N GLN A 74 5.11 9.70 16.52
CA GLN A 74 6.33 10.00 17.25
C GLN A 74 6.16 9.35 18.61
N VAL A 75 6.91 8.29 18.86
CA VAL A 75 7.09 7.79 20.21
C VAL A 75 7.88 8.89 20.92
N GLU A 76 7.19 9.77 21.64
CA GLU A 76 7.86 10.69 22.55
C GLU A 76 8.65 9.84 23.57
N PRO A 77 9.94 10.14 23.79
CA PRO A 77 10.85 9.34 24.61
C PRO A 77 10.49 9.31 26.09
#